data_AF-A0A528TLK2-F1
#
_entry.id   AF-A0A528TLK2-F1
#
_cell.length_a   1.000
_cell.length_b   1.000
_cell.length_c   1.000
_cell.angle_alpha   90.00
_cell.angle_beta   90.00
_cell.angle_gamma   90.00
#
_symmetry.space_group_name_H-M   'P 1'
#
loop_
_entity.id
_entity.type
_entity.pdbx_description
1 polymer ?
#
loop_
_entity_poly.entity_id
_entity_poly.type
_entity_poly.pdbx_seq_one_letter_code
_entity_poly.pdbx_strand_id
1 'polypeptide(L)'
;PQLTEQGRGNVFRTIGRDDAQGFIAGNYLADHWGDKKIAILHDNSTYGKGLADETRKQLNKRGVTEAFYDAYRPGKDDYSAEVAALQSAGISALYVGGYHADVALIARAAGDRDYTLQLISGDALATEEFALIAGSAAEGTLFTFPAD
;
A
#
# COMPACT_ATOMS: atom_id res chain seq x y z
N PRO A 1 5.76 5.14 -15.05
CA PRO A 1 7.12 5.01 -15.67
C PRO A 1 7.28 5.61 -17.09
N GLN A 2 6.35 5.33 -18.03
CA GLN A 2 6.56 5.53 -19.47
C GLN A 2 6.95 6.96 -19.90
N LEU A 3 6.44 8.01 -19.25
CA LEU A 3 6.67 9.40 -19.67
C LEU A 3 8.17 9.75 -19.82
N THR A 4 9.01 9.24 -18.92
CA THR A 4 10.46 9.50 -18.93
C THR A 4 11.26 8.52 -19.78
N GLU A 5 10.61 7.46 -20.26
CA GLU A 5 11.21 6.49 -21.20
C GLU A 5 10.97 6.90 -22.67
N GLN A 6 10.09 7.88 -22.92
CA GLN A 6 9.77 8.38 -24.26
C GLN A 6 10.86 9.24 -24.92
N GLY A 7 12.05 9.37 -24.30
CA GLY A 7 13.18 10.10 -24.88
C GLY A 7 13.00 11.63 -24.99
N ARG A 8 12.06 12.20 -24.21
CA ARG A 8 11.82 13.65 -24.20
C ARG A 8 12.96 14.36 -23.48
N GLY A 9 13.70 15.22 -24.18
CA GLY A 9 14.86 15.94 -23.63
C GLY A 9 14.55 17.00 -22.56
N ASN A 10 13.28 17.19 -22.19
CA ASN A 10 12.80 18.20 -21.25
C ASN A 10 12.00 17.61 -20.06
N VAL A 11 12.07 16.30 -19.84
CA VAL A 11 11.39 15.64 -18.71
C VAL A 11 12.43 14.95 -17.83
N PHE A 12 12.43 15.29 -16.54
CA PHE A 12 13.34 14.75 -15.53
C PHE A 12 12.56 14.27 -14.30
N ARG A 13 13.18 13.44 -13.45
CA ARG A 13 12.63 13.04 -12.15
C ARG A 13 13.61 13.41 -11.05
N THR A 14 13.08 13.85 -9.92
CA THR A 14 13.80 14.02 -8.65
C THR A 14 13.45 12.93 -7.64
N ILE A 15 12.53 12.03 -7.99
CA ILE A 15 12.09 10.90 -7.18
C ILE A 15 12.08 9.62 -8.03
N GLY A 16 12.13 8.47 -7.36
CA GLY A 16 12.09 7.14 -7.97
C GLY A 16 10.82 6.88 -8.79
N ARG A 17 10.73 5.68 -9.37
CA ARG A 17 9.56 5.23 -10.12
C ARG A 17 8.79 4.19 -9.30
N ASP A 18 7.48 4.13 -9.52
CA ASP A 18 6.58 3.20 -8.83
C ASP A 18 6.92 1.74 -9.09
N ASP A 19 7.51 1.40 -10.25
CA ASP A 19 7.97 0.03 -10.54
C ASP A 19 9.18 -0.38 -9.69
N ALA A 20 10.04 0.57 -9.30
CA ALA A 20 11.11 0.31 -8.34
C ALA A 20 10.55 0.16 -6.91
N GLN A 21 9.59 1.00 -6.52
CA GLN A 21 8.93 0.89 -5.21
C GLN A 21 8.15 -0.42 -5.08
N GLY A 22 7.36 -0.77 -6.10
CA GLY A 22 6.60 -2.02 -6.13
C GLY A 22 7.49 -3.25 -6.11
N PHE A 23 8.67 -3.20 -6.74
CA PHE A 23 9.66 -4.26 -6.62
C PHE A 23 10.13 -4.47 -5.17
N ILE A 24 10.43 -3.38 -4.45
CA ILE A 24 10.86 -3.45 -3.05
C ILE A 24 9.71 -3.98 -2.18
N ALA A 25 8.52 -3.39 -2.29
CA ALA A 25 7.35 -3.77 -1.49
C ALA A 25 6.96 -5.23 -1.72
N GLY A 26 6.93 -5.69 -2.98
CA GLY A 26 6.58 -7.07 -3.31
C GLY A 26 7.58 -8.09 -2.79
N ASN A 27 8.89 -7.77 -2.80
CA ASN A 27 9.91 -8.62 -2.19
C ASN A 27 9.74 -8.67 -0.67
N TYR A 28 9.59 -7.51 -0.03
CA TYR A 28 9.45 -7.42 1.42
C TYR A 28 8.22 -8.19 1.92
N LEU A 29 7.09 -8.05 1.22
CA LEU A 29 5.88 -8.83 1.50
C LEU A 29 6.13 -10.34 1.39
N ALA A 30 6.81 -10.79 0.33
CA ALA A 30 7.12 -12.20 0.14
C ALA A 30 8.06 -12.74 1.24
N ASP A 31 9.06 -11.95 1.64
CA ASP A 31 10.07 -12.36 2.61
C ASP A 31 9.53 -12.47 4.03
N HIS A 32 8.55 -11.61 4.39
CA HIS A 32 8.06 -11.49 5.77
C HIS A 32 6.66 -12.08 5.99
N TRP A 33 5.82 -12.16 4.95
CA TRP A 33 4.45 -12.67 5.02
C TRP A 33 4.10 -13.68 3.93
N GLY A 34 5.10 -14.26 3.25
CA GLY A 34 4.87 -15.20 2.15
C GLY A 34 4.11 -16.48 2.52
N ASP A 35 4.04 -16.82 3.82
CA ASP A 35 3.25 -17.94 4.36
C ASP A 35 1.89 -17.51 4.95
N LYS A 36 1.56 -16.21 4.89
CA LYS A 36 0.32 -15.62 5.42
C LYS A 36 -0.63 -15.19 4.30
N LYS A 37 -1.86 -14.83 4.68
CA LYS A 37 -2.80 -14.21 3.74
C LYS A 37 -2.49 -12.72 3.58
N ILE A 38 -2.06 -12.35 2.39
CA ILE A 38 -1.76 -10.97 1.99
C ILE A 38 -2.93 -10.42 1.19
N ALA A 39 -3.38 -9.21 1.49
CA ALA A 39 -4.30 -8.46 0.64
C ALA A 39 -3.59 -7.26 0.00
N ILE A 40 -4.05 -6.88 -1.18
CA ILE A 40 -3.58 -5.70 -1.91
C ILE A 40 -4.82 -4.87 -2.27
N LEU A 41 -4.86 -3.61 -1.84
CA LEU A 41 -5.92 -2.67 -2.19
C LEU A 41 -5.36 -1.47 -2.94
N HIS A 42 -6.17 -0.82 -3.77
CA HIS A 42 -5.80 0.43 -4.43
C HIS A 42 -6.97 1.41 -4.60
N ASP A 43 -6.68 2.70 -4.75
CA ASP A 43 -7.69 3.76 -4.90
C ASP A 43 -8.18 4.00 -6.35
N ASN A 44 -7.77 3.17 -7.31
CA ASN A 44 -8.00 3.33 -8.76
C ASN A 44 -7.31 4.54 -9.42
N SER A 45 -6.59 5.37 -8.67
CA SER A 45 -5.78 6.43 -9.26
C SER A 45 -4.64 5.82 -10.09
N THR A 46 -4.09 6.59 -11.03
CA THR A 46 -2.95 6.11 -11.84
C THR A 46 -1.74 5.76 -10.97
N TYR A 47 -1.51 6.52 -9.91
CA TYR A 47 -0.45 6.25 -8.93
C TYR A 47 -0.76 5.01 -8.10
N GLY A 48 -1.87 5.03 -7.35
CA GLY A 48 -2.19 3.97 -6.39
C GLY A 48 -2.38 2.62 -7.06
N LYS A 49 -3.10 2.58 -8.18
CA LYS A 49 -3.26 1.35 -8.96
C LYS A 49 -1.95 0.89 -9.59
N GLY A 50 -1.18 1.80 -10.21
CA GLY A 50 0.08 1.47 -10.87
C GLY A 50 1.10 0.87 -9.90
N LEU A 51 1.20 1.45 -8.70
CA LEU A 51 2.06 0.97 -7.63
C LEU A 51 1.59 -0.38 -7.08
N ALA A 52 0.30 -0.54 -6.79
CA ALA A 52 -0.27 -1.81 -6.35
C ALA A 52 -0.09 -2.94 -7.37
N ASP A 53 -0.22 -2.63 -8.67
CA ASP A 53 0.01 -3.57 -9.76
C ASP A 53 1.47 -4.05 -9.83
N GLU A 54 2.44 -3.15 -9.70
CA GLU A 54 3.86 -3.55 -9.70
C GLU A 54 4.24 -4.32 -8.42
N THR A 55 3.70 -3.95 -7.25
CA THR A 55 3.84 -4.72 -6.00
C THR A 55 3.30 -6.13 -6.16
N ARG A 56 2.06 -6.26 -6.63
CA ARG A 56 1.39 -7.55 -6.88
C ARG A 56 2.17 -8.40 -7.87
N LYS A 57 2.63 -7.81 -8.96
CA LYS A 57 3.41 -8.50 -10.00
C LYS A 57 4.71 -9.04 -9.43
N GLN A 58 5.42 -8.27 -8.59
CA GLN A 58 6.63 -8.76 -7.96
C GLN A 58 6.35 -9.83 -6.91
N LEU A 59 5.32 -9.67 -6.07
CA LEU A 59 4.89 -10.67 -5.10
C LEU A 59 4.61 -12.03 -5.78
N ASN A 60 3.83 -12.01 -6.87
CA ASN A 60 3.51 -13.19 -7.66
C ASN A 60 4.75 -13.81 -8.33
N LYS A 61 5.70 -13.01 -8.81
CA LYS A 61 6.99 -13.51 -9.32
C LYS A 61 7.81 -14.23 -8.25
N ARG A 62 7.65 -13.86 -6.98
CA ARG A 62 8.28 -14.52 -5.82
C ARG A 62 7.53 -15.80 -5.40
N GLY A 63 6.46 -16.18 -6.10
CA GLY A 63 5.70 -17.40 -5.83
C GLY A 63 4.62 -17.24 -4.76
N VAL A 64 4.34 -16.01 -4.33
CA VAL A 64 3.31 -15.69 -3.33
C VAL A 64 2.12 -15.07 -4.06
N THR A 65 0.93 -15.64 -3.89
CA THR A 65 -0.31 -15.10 -4.46
C THR A 65 -1.12 -14.40 -3.38
N GLU A 66 -1.52 -13.17 -3.67
CA GLU A 66 -2.39 -12.41 -2.78
C GLU A 66 -3.77 -13.08 -2.63
N ALA A 67 -4.31 -13.06 -1.41
CA ALA A 67 -5.66 -13.56 -1.12
C ALA A 67 -6.75 -12.62 -1.67
N PHE A 68 -6.47 -11.31 -1.71
CA PHE A 68 -7.35 -10.30 -2.30
C PHE A 68 -6.53 -9.28 -3.08
N TYR A 69 -7.11 -8.88 -4.21
CA TYR A 69 -6.69 -7.73 -4.98
C TYR A 69 -7.94 -6.98 -5.42
N ASP A 70 -8.19 -5.80 -4.88
CA ASP A 70 -9.39 -5.03 -5.20
C ASP A 70 -9.19 -3.51 -5.07
N ALA A 71 -10.12 -2.76 -5.64
CA ALA A 71 -10.20 -1.33 -5.44
C ALA A 71 -10.97 -0.99 -4.16
N TYR A 72 -10.50 0.01 -3.41
CA TYR A 72 -11.34 0.72 -2.45
C TYR A 72 -11.82 2.05 -3.06
N ARG A 73 -12.90 2.61 -2.51
CA ARG A 73 -13.39 3.93 -2.90
C ARG A 73 -12.68 5.00 -2.06
N PRO A 74 -11.86 5.88 -2.64
CA PRO A 74 -11.20 6.95 -1.90
C PRO A 74 -12.18 8.04 -1.44
N GLY A 75 -11.77 8.83 -0.44
CA GLY A 75 -12.53 9.97 0.08
C GLY A 75 -13.73 9.57 0.94
N LYS A 76 -13.70 8.39 1.57
CA LYS A 76 -14.68 8.00 2.59
C LYS A 76 -14.25 8.54 3.95
N ASP A 77 -15.25 8.83 4.79
CA ASP A 77 -15.01 9.20 6.19
C ASP A 77 -14.66 7.97 7.06
N ASP A 78 -14.96 6.75 6.59
CA ASP A 78 -14.78 5.49 7.33
C ASP A 78 -14.54 4.29 6.39
N TYR A 79 -13.69 3.37 6.83
CA TYR A 79 -13.30 2.11 6.14
C TYR A 79 -13.57 0.85 6.99
N SER A 80 -14.38 0.96 8.05
CA SER A 80 -14.68 -0.14 8.97
C SER A 80 -15.23 -1.40 8.29
N ALA A 81 -16.00 -1.26 7.22
CA ALA A 81 -16.56 -2.40 6.48
C ALA A 81 -15.48 -3.16 5.71
N GLU A 82 -14.58 -2.45 5.03
CA GLU A 82 -13.44 -3.02 4.33
C GLU A 82 -12.50 -3.74 5.31
N VAL A 83 -12.18 -3.10 6.43
CA VAL A 83 -11.34 -3.69 7.47
C VAL A 83 -12.01 -4.92 8.10
N ALA A 84 -13.31 -4.88 8.36
CA ALA A 84 -14.05 -6.04 8.88
C ALA A 84 -14.01 -7.22 7.90
N ALA A 85 -14.10 -6.97 6.59
CA ALA A 85 -13.97 -7.99 5.56
C ALA A 85 -12.56 -8.61 5.55
N LEU A 86 -11.51 -7.80 5.64
CA LEU A 86 -10.13 -8.26 5.74
C LEU A 86 -9.91 -9.14 6.99
N GLN A 87 -10.40 -8.69 8.15
CA GLN A 87 -10.31 -9.42 9.40
C GLN A 87 -11.05 -10.77 9.32
N SER A 88 -12.26 -10.77 8.77
CA SER A 88 -13.06 -11.99 8.59
C SER A 88 -12.40 -12.98 7.63
N ALA A 89 -11.67 -12.49 6.64
CA ALA A 89 -10.90 -13.32 5.72
C ALA A 89 -9.56 -13.80 6.31
N GLY A 90 -9.18 -13.31 7.49
CA GLY A 90 -7.94 -13.66 8.19
C GLY A 90 -6.70 -13.09 7.51
N ILE A 91 -6.80 -11.88 6.96
CA ILE A 91 -5.63 -11.20 6.38
C ILE A 91 -4.64 -10.86 7.48
N SER A 92 -3.34 -10.99 7.18
CA SER A 92 -2.27 -10.68 8.13
C SER A 92 -1.46 -9.46 7.69
N ALA A 93 -1.35 -9.24 6.38
CA ALA A 93 -0.70 -8.07 5.80
C ALA A 93 -1.56 -7.47 4.70
N LEU A 94 -1.68 -6.15 4.71
CA LEU A 94 -2.36 -5.36 3.70
C LEU A 94 -1.37 -4.40 3.06
N TYR A 95 -1.20 -4.51 1.74
CA TYR A 95 -0.59 -3.46 0.95
C TYR A 95 -1.67 -2.52 0.41
N VAL A 96 -1.50 -1.21 0.56
CA VAL A 96 -2.41 -0.22 -0.03
C VAL A 96 -1.66 0.68 -1.00
N GLY A 97 -2.08 0.69 -2.26
CA GLY A 97 -1.68 1.72 -3.23
C GLY A 97 -2.65 2.90 -3.18
N GLY A 98 -2.28 3.96 -2.49
CA GLY A 98 -3.14 5.13 -2.27
C GLY A 98 -2.45 6.21 -1.47
N TYR A 99 -3.22 7.19 -0.98
CA TYR A 99 -2.71 8.38 -0.30
C TYR A 99 -2.98 8.38 1.20
N HIS A 100 -2.18 9.17 1.93
CA HIS A 100 -2.13 9.23 3.39
C HIS A 100 -3.49 9.34 4.08
N ALA A 101 -4.42 10.18 3.60
CA ALA A 101 -5.68 10.43 4.27
C ALA A 101 -6.55 9.16 4.38
N ASP A 102 -6.76 8.47 3.27
CA ASP A 102 -7.56 7.23 3.25
C ASP A 102 -6.82 6.09 3.97
N VAL A 103 -5.51 5.96 3.75
CA VAL A 103 -4.70 4.90 4.36
C VAL A 103 -4.63 5.07 5.88
N ALA A 104 -4.60 6.30 6.39
CA ALA A 104 -4.67 6.58 7.82
C ALA A 104 -6.02 6.20 8.43
N LEU A 105 -7.13 6.42 7.71
CA LEU A 105 -8.46 5.99 8.16
C LEU A 105 -8.61 4.46 8.14
N ILE A 106 -7.99 3.78 7.17
CA ILE A 106 -7.89 2.31 7.15
C ILE A 106 -7.10 1.80 8.38
N ALA A 107 -5.96 2.44 8.68
CA ALA A 107 -5.16 2.10 9.86
C ALA A 107 -5.98 2.27 11.15
N ARG A 108 -6.66 3.42 11.29
CA ARG A 108 -7.54 3.71 12.45
C ARG A 108 -8.64 2.67 12.59
N ALA A 109 -9.35 2.34 11.50
CA ALA A 109 -10.40 1.34 11.52
C ALA A 109 -9.89 -0.07 11.91
N ALA A 110 -8.64 -0.42 11.61
CA ALA A 110 -8.01 -1.64 12.10
C ALA A 110 -7.69 -1.55 13.60
N GLY A 111 -7.14 -0.43 14.06
CA GLY A 111 -6.87 -0.16 15.47
C GLY A 111 -8.11 -0.21 16.35
N ASP A 112 -9.22 0.42 15.91
CA ASP A 112 -10.50 0.46 16.63
C ASP A 112 -11.13 -0.93 16.84
N ARG A 113 -10.63 -1.95 16.11
CA ARG A 113 -11.11 -3.33 16.16
C ARG A 113 -10.12 -4.30 16.78
N ASP A 114 -9.05 -3.79 17.39
CA ASP A 114 -7.91 -4.56 17.90
C ASP A 114 -7.37 -5.55 16.84
N TYR A 115 -7.46 -5.18 15.57
CA TYR A 115 -7.07 -6.04 14.47
C TYR A 115 -5.57 -5.87 14.21
N THR A 116 -4.79 -6.91 14.54
CA THR A 116 -3.35 -6.98 14.28
C THR A 116 -3.06 -7.18 12.79
N LEU A 117 -3.35 -6.15 11.99
CA LEU A 117 -3.08 -6.10 10.56
C LEU A 117 -1.77 -5.35 10.34
N GLN A 118 -0.79 -5.99 9.69
CA GLN A 118 0.35 -5.23 9.19
C GLN A 118 -0.09 -4.38 8.00
N LEU A 119 0.01 -3.05 8.12
CA LEU A 119 -0.22 -2.12 7.03
C LEU A 119 1.10 -1.75 6.33
N ILE A 120 1.11 -1.82 4.99
CA ILE A 120 2.22 -1.41 4.14
C ILE A 120 1.70 -0.52 3.01
N SER A 121 2.44 0.52 2.62
CA SER A 121 2.08 1.37 1.47
C SER A 121 3.31 1.96 0.73
N GLY A 122 3.05 2.93 -0.14
CA GLY A 122 4.05 3.71 -0.87
C GLY A 122 4.44 5.01 -0.16
N ASP A 123 5.32 5.76 -0.82
CA ASP A 123 5.89 7.02 -0.36
C ASP A 123 4.86 8.13 -0.05
N ALA A 124 3.63 8.04 -0.57
CA ALA A 124 2.56 9.00 -0.29
C ALA A 124 2.14 9.07 1.19
N LEU A 125 2.62 8.15 2.03
CA LEU A 125 2.40 8.16 3.47
C LEU A 125 3.43 8.98 4.24
N ALA A 126 4.50 9.45 3.59
CA ALA A 126 5.57 10.22 4.22
C ALA A 126 5.13 11.68 4.51
N THR A 127 4.06 11.84 5.28
CA THR A 127 3.46 13.12 5.65
C THR A 127 3.12 13.15 7.14
N GLU A 128 3.18 14.32 7.77
CA GLU A 128 2.72 14.50 9.15
C GLU A 128 1.20 14.24 9.26
N GLU A 129 0.46 14.54 8.20
CA GLU A 129 -1.00 14.34 8.15
C GLU A 129 -1.39 12.87 8.30
N PHE A 130 -0.62 11.92 7.74
CA PHE A 130 -0.84 10.49 7.98
C PHE A 130 -0.85 10.19 9.49
N ALA A 131 0.20 10.61 10.21
CA ALA A 131 0.34 10.33 11.63
C ALA A 131 -0.75 11.02 12.45
N LEU A 132 -1.12 12.26 12.11
CA LEU A 132 -2.19 13.00 12.79
C LEU A 132 -3.55 12.33 12.61
N ILE A 133 -3.86 11.81 11.42
CA ILE A 133 -5.12 11.12 11.17
C ILE A 133 -5.09 9.71 11.78
N ALA A 134 -4.04 8.92 11.59
CA ALA A 134 -4.02 7.55 12.10
C ALA A 134 -3.88 7.49 13.64
N GLY A 135 -3.30 8.51 14.26
CA GLY A 135 -3.07 8.54 15.71
C GLY A 135 -2.17 7.38 16.13
N SER A 136 -2.52 6.71 17.24
CA SER A 136 -1.77 5.53 17.70
C SER A 136 -1.79 4.37 16.71
N ALA A 137 -2.79 4.29 15.81
CA ALA A 137 -2.85 3.24 14.80
C ALA A 137 -1.82 3.44 13.66
N ALA A 138 -1.12 4.57 13.63
CA ALA A 138 0.02 4.78 12.73
C ALA A 138 1.19 3.83 13.06
N GLU A 139 1.34 3.47 14.33
CA GLU A 139 2.48 2.73 14.85
C GLU A 139 2.64 1.38 14.12
N GLY A 140 3.87 1.09 13.70
CA GLY A 140 4.19 -0.12 12.95
C GLY A 140 3.77 -0.11 11.48
N THR A 141 3.11 0.92 10.96
CA THR A 141 2.86 1.05 9.51
C THR A 141 4.19 1.18 8.77
N LEU A 142 4.35 0.39 7.71
CA LEU A 142 5.54 0.45 6.86
C LEU A 142 5.21 1.15 5.54
N PHE A 143 6.18 1.87 4.98
CA PHE A 143 6.04 2.42 3.63
C PHE A 143 7.39 2.45 2.91
N THR A 144 7.35 2.33 1.59
CA THR A 144 8.56 2.52 0.78
C THR A 144 8.87 4.00 0.66
N PHE A 145 10.13 4.36 0.80
CA PHE A 145 10.62 5.71 0.54
C PHE A 145 12.01 5.63 -0.09
N PRO A 146 12.43 6.59 -0.93
CA PRO A 146 13.81 6.67 -1.40
C PRO A 146 14.79 6.69 -0.22
N ALA A 147 15.90 5.96 -0.33
CA ALA A 147 17.01 6.13 0.60
C ALA A 147 17.74 7.44 0.29
N ASP A 148 18.11 8.16 1.35
CA ASP A 148 18.87 9.41 1.31
C ASP A 148 20.27 9.26 0.66
#